data_AF-A0A327X675-F1
#
_entry.id   AF-A0A327X675-F1
#
_cell.length_a   1.000
_cell.length_b   1.000
_cell.length_c   1.000
_cell.angle_alpha   90.00
_cell.angle_beta   90.00
_cell.angle_gamma   90.00
#
_symmetry.space_group_name_H-M   'P 1'
#
loop_
_entity.id
_entity.type
_entity.pdbx_description
1 polymer ?
#
loop_
_entity_poly.entity_id
_entity_poly.type
_entity_poly.pdbx_seq_one_letter_code
_entity_poly.pdbx_strand_id
1 'polypeptide(L)'
;MQGQPWFAVIAMVTVLGWANVAAAEQEVSMQQQLTYLDSAPYEIEYTTPYFSRLHDYPDLAAMLRAYRDNLLALASSANMQCFRVREPFALPIEHRLTMQHITMADGTQLQMPDVMAGRRQTDALRARNDGFCFHQPLSDAAKPPQSVTAELSARVPEQLLTFEFNRDDVGSTHTQHGYAVTLVAMGAHSYGVQVKTRGEGGNDQSGYTLVGEAQASNQRWLRQRTAQTYASGDSARETTHAFAFHGAVEHARVRLMVYASKGDEHGASVVQTVDIPFHGELAQTTEFESINALPTIDVAGPVLNHRPEVRAEASDLDAARMATAIEIRRRQLSPQSDPAIRHPEQLFLHYPSVQSDVFIGIFERFSAQGVANSVKFFDASGELIQPATDLSEIVRFNVSRLEFAPRELAQPPARLQATVTVRTAPEMQQQAYARDALPPGVSMSANRIVIDYAVFQPEEMQDVSARRVDRRNQVFAKDSEGRYLAEIGLLTQIRQGAEPVDVYYFYGEPQWFAIWYQGELKDVEFVLDSAL
;
A
#
# COMPACT_ATOMS: atom_id res chain seq x y z
N MET A 1 -69.00 -39.90 -22.21
CA MET A 1 -67.88 -40.85 -22.38
C MET A 1 -66.80 -40.15 -23.18
N GLN A 2 -65.71 -39.82 -22.50
CA GLN A 2 -64.51 -39.13 -23.02
C GLN A 2 -63.44 -40.17 -23.34
N GLY A 3 -62.64 -39.91 -24.37
CA GLY A 3 -61.42 -40.65 -24.70
C GLY A 3 -60.44 -39.75 -25.44
N GLN A 4 -59.33 -39.43 -24.78
CA GLN A 4 -58.07 -38.86 -25.30
C GLN A 4 -57.12 -40.03 -25.71
N PRO A 5 -55.85 -39.86 -26.16
CA PRO A 5 -55.08 -38.64 -26.52
C PRO A 5 -54.20 -38.79 -27.79
N TRP A 6 -53.86 -37.71 -28.49
CA TRP A 6 -52.56 -37.55 -29.21
C TRP A 6 -52.36 -36.05 -29.47
N PHE A 7 -51.72 -35.30 -28.57
CA PHE A 7 -51.07 -33.99 -28.79
C PHE A 7 -50.44 -33.52 -27.46
N ALA A 8 -49.42 -34.22 -27.00
CA ALA A 8 -48.51 -33.74 -25.97
C ALA A 8 -47.13 -34.31 -26.35
N VAL A 9 -46.06 -33.51 -26.20
CA VAL A 9 -44.67 -33.76 -26.67
C VAL A 9 -44.32 -32.96 -27.94
N ILE A 10 -44.46 -31.62 -27.92
CA ILE A 10 -43.59 -30.70 -28.71
C ILE A 10 -43.32 -29.39 -27.93
N ALA A 11 -44.23 -28.93 -27.05
CA ALA A 11 -44.08 -27.63 -26.39
C ALA A 11 -43.15 -27.58 -25.14
N MET A 12 -42.58 -28.72 -24.70
CA MET A 12 -41.74 -28.76 -23.47
C MET A 12 -40.24 -28.81 -23.75
N VAL A 13 -39.81 -28.99 -25.00
CA VAL A 13 -38.38 -29.09 -25.38
C VAL A 13 -37.81 -27.75 -25.84
N THR A 14 -38.63 -26.82 -26.31
CA THR A 14 -38.18 -25.54 -26.88
C THR A 14 -37.91 -24.45 -25.85
N VAL A 15 -38.59 -24.42 -24.69
CA VAL A 15 -38.31 -23.39 -23.65
C VAL A 15 -37.06 -23.74 -22.83
N LEU A 16 -36.82 -25.02 -22.56
CA LEU A 16 -35.59 -25.50 -21.90
C LEU A 16 -34.35 -25.33 -22.80
N GLY A 17 -34.50 -25.47 -24.12
CA GLY A 17 -33.40 -25.27 -25.06
C GLY A 17 -32.90 -23.83 -25.15
N TRP A 18 -33.80 -22.83 -25.11
CA TRP A 18 -33.42 -21.42 -25.28
C TRP A 18 -32.81 -20.80 -24.03
N ALA A 19 -33.30 -21.16 -22.84
CA ALA A 19 -32.68 -20.74 -21.58
C ALA A 19 -31.28 -21.33 -21.41
N ASN A 20 -31.08 -22.60 -21.81
CA ASN A 20 -29.77 -23.24 -21.79
C ASN A 20 -28.80 -22.64 -22.83
N VAL A 21 -29.30 -22.20 -23.98
CA VAL A 21 -28.47 -21.52 -25.00
C VAL A 21 -28.09 -20.11 -24.55
N ALA A 22 -29.01 -19.33 -23.97
CA ALA A 22 -28.70 -18.00 -23.46
C ALA A 22 -27.72 -18.03 -22.27
N ALA A 23 -27.89 -18.98 -21.34
CA ALA A 23 -26.95 -19.20 -20.24
C ALA A 23 -25.57 -19.64 -20.76
N ALA A 24 -25.52 -20.55 -21.73
CA ALA A 24 -24.28 -20.97 -22.38
C ALA A 24 -23.59 -19.85 -23.18
N GLU A 25 -24.35 -18.99 -23.87
CA GLU A 25 -23.80 -17.82 -24.58
C GLU A 25 -23.22 -16.78 -23.61
N GLN A 26 -23.85 -16.57 -22.45
CA GLN A 26 -23.33 -15.71 -21.38
C GLN A 26 -22.05 -16.28 -20.74
N GLU A 27 -22.03 -17.59 -20.48
CA GLU A 27 -20.89 -18.32 -19.94
C GLU A 27 -19.69 -18.28 -20.91
N VAL A 28 -19.94 -18.44 -22.21
CA VAL A 28 -18.94 -18.33 -23.29
C VAL A 28 -18.42 -16.89 -23.43
N SER A 29 -19.29 -15.87 -23.36
CA SER A 29 -18.87 -14.46 -23.39
C SER A 29 -17.99 -14.08 -22.19
N MET A 30 -18.22 -14.70 -21.03
CA MET A 30 -17.48 -14.42 -19.81
C MET A 30 -16.13 -15.14 -19.78
N GLN A 31 -16.06 -16.40 -20.24
CA GLN A 31 -14.77 -17.07 -20.47
C GLN A 31 -13.89 -16.27 -21.45
N GLN A 32 -14.49 -15.66 -22.48
CA GLN A 32 -13.78 -14.76 -23.40
C GLN A 32 -13.28 -13.48 -22.71
N GLN A 33 -14.08 -12.87 -21.83
CA GLN A 33 -13.66 -11.70 -21.04
C GLN A 33 -12.56 -12.03 -20.03
N LEU A 34 -12.65 -13.18 -19.35
CA LEU A 34 -11.60 -13.67 -18.45
C LEU A 34 -10.31 -13.94 -19.23
N THR A 35 -10.41 -14.49 -20.45
CA THR A 35 -9.25 -14.66 -21.34
C THR A 35 -8.59 -13.31 -21.69
N TYR A 36 -9.37 -12.25 -21.90
CA TYR A 36 -8.82 -10.91 -22.12
C TYR A 36 -8.09 -10.36 -20.88
N LEU A 37 -8.69 -10.57 -19.70
CA LEU A 37 -8.12 -10.17 -18.42
C LEU A 37 -6.88 -10.99 -18.03
N ASP A 38 -6.70 -12.18 -18.59
CA ASP A 38 -5.58 -13.08 -18.32
C ASP A 38 -4.28 -12.73 -19.05
N SER A 39 -4.27 -11.62 -19.80
CA SER A 39 -3.06 -11.13 -20.47
C SER A 39 -1.91 -10.96 -19.48
N ALA A 40 -0.73 -11.47 -19.85
CA ALA A 40 0.48 -11.33 -19.06
C ALA A 40 0.71 -9.85 -18.69
N PRO A 41 0.92 -9.54 -17.39
CA PRO A 41 1.15 -8.17 -16.98
C PRO A 41 2.51 -7.69 -17.48
N TYR A 42 2.62 -6.37 -17.70
CA TYR A 42 3.88 -5.76 -18.08
C TYR A 42 4.96 -5.92 -17.01
N GLU A 43 4.57 -5.96 -15.74
CA GLU A 43 5.45 -6.15 -14.60
C GLU A 43 4.70 -6.97 -13.55
N ILE A 44 5.38 -7.91 -12.89
CA ILE A 44 4.83 -8.53 -11.68
C ILE A 44 4.96 -7.50 -10.56
N GLU A 45 3.98 -7.32 -9.70
CA GLU A 45 4.02 -6.36 -8.61
C GLU A 45 3.45 -7.05 -7.39
N TYR A 46 4.17 -6.95 -6.27
CA TYR A 46 3.68 -7.45 -5.00
C TYR A 46 3.07 -6.34 -4.17
N THR A 47 2.20 -6.73 -3.26
CA THR A 47 1.56 -5.84 -2.30
C THR A 47 1.47 -6.54 -0.95
N THR A 48 0.80 -5.91 0.00
CA THR A 48 0.34 -6.56 1.23
C THR A 48 -1.14 -6.90 1.11
N PRO A 49 -1.65 -7.88 1.88
CA PRO A 49 -3.08 -8.16 1.92
C PRO A 49 -3.90 -6.90 2.20
N TYR A 50 -5.06 -6.77 1.56
CA TYR A 50 -5.95 -5.61 1.66
C TYR A 50 -6.36 -5.34 3.12
N PHE A 51 -6.65 -6.40 3.89
CA PHE A 51 -6.96 -6.31 5.32
C PHE A 51 -5.77 -6.66 6.23
N SER A 52 -4.51 -6.45 5.78
CA SER A 52 -3.32 -6.74 6.59
C SER A 52 -3.32 -6.04 7.95
N ARG A 53 -3.84 -4.82 8.02
CA ARG A 53 -3.98 -4.04 9.27
C ARG A 53 -5.03 -4.60 10.22
N LEU A 54 -6.00 -5.36 9.74
CA LEU A 54 -7.04 -5.94 10.60
C LEU A 54 -6.43 -6.90 11.64
N HIS A 55 -5.27 -7.48 11.38
CA HIS A 55 -4.57 -8.33 12.36
C HIS A 55 -4.13 -7.61 13.64
N ASP A 56 -4.07 -6.27 13.63
CA ASP A 56 -3.74 -5.48 14.81
C ASP A 56 -4.98 -5.21 15.69
N TYR A 57 -6.18 -5.53 15.18
CA TYR A 57 -7.45 -5.19 15.81
C TYR A 57 -8.33 -6.44 15.99
N PRO A 58 -9.16 -6.51 17.04
CA PRO A 58 -10.07 -7.65 17.22
C PRO A 58 -11.08 -7.80 16.08
N ASP A 59 -11.55 -6.68 15.52
CA ASP A 59 -12.55 -6.63 14.46
C ASP A 59 -12.49 -5.28 13.68
N LEU A 60 -13.28 -5.18 12.61
CA LEU A 60 -13.34 -3.97 11.77
C LEU A 60 -13.91 -2.76 12.52
N ALA A 61 -14.79 -2.95 13.50
CA ALA A 61 -15.36 -1.86 14.28
C ALA A 61 -14.31 -1.26 15.24
N ALA A 62 -13.47 -2.10 15.84
CA ALA A 62 -12.32 -1.69 16.64
C ALA A 62 -11.28 -0.95 15.79
N MET A 63 -11.00 -1.44 14.59
CA MET A 63 -10.14 -0.75 13.63
C MET A 63 -10.72 0.62 13.22
N LEU A 64 -12.01 0.72 12.92
CA LEU A 64 -12.65 2.01 12.60
C LEU A 64 -12.59 2.99 13.77
N ARG A 65 -12.81 2.52 15.01
CA ARG A 65 -12.62 3.35 16.22
C ARG A 65 -11.19 3.84 16.32
N ALA A 66 -10.21 2.96 16.18
CA ALA A 66 -8.79 3.32 16.21
C ALA A 66 -8.42 4.34 15.11
N TYR A 67 -8.97 4.18 13.90
CA TYR A 67 -8.82 5.15 12.81
C TYR A 67 -9.37 6.52 13.21
N ARG A 68 -10.63 6.56 13.65
CA ARG A 68 -11.34 7.79 14.04
C ARG A 68 -10.62 8.52 15.19
N ASP A 69 -10.29 7.77 16.23
CA ASP A 69 -9.77 8.32 17.50
C ASP A 69 -8.29 8.74 17.40
N ASN A 70 -7.61 8.42 16.29
CA ASN A 70 -6.23 8.84 16.00
C ASN A 70 -6.14 9.78 14.78
N LEU A 71 -7.25 10.39 14.35
CA LEU A 71 -7.19 11.51 13.40
C LEU A 71 -6.53 12.71 14.07
N LEU A 72 -5.61 13.37 13.36
CA LEU A 72 -4.92 14.56 13.86
C LEU A 72 -4.92 15.67 12.80
N ALA A 73 -5.14 16.91 13.20
CA ALA A 73 -4.90 18.07 12.35
C ALA A 73 -3.54 18.67 12.71
N LEU A 74 -2.57 18.63 11.79
CA LEU A 74 -1.22 19.13 12.03
C LEU A 74 -0.97 20.37 11.19
N ALA A 75 -0.45 21.43 11.81
CA ALA A 75 0.09 22.54 11.04
C ALA A 75 1.20 22.04 10.11
N SER A 76 1.27 22.61 8.91
CA SER A 76 2.31 22.31 7.92
C SER A 76 3.22 23.49 7.64
N SER A 77 3.00 24.62 8.31
CA SER A 77 3.82 25.82 8.23
C SER A 77 4.00 26.41 9.63
N ALA A 78 5.17 27.00 9.89
CA ALA A 78 5.52 27.55 11.22
C ALA A 78 4.55 28.67 11.67
N ASN A 79 4.00 29.44 10.71
CA ASN A 79 2.99 30.46 10.98
C ASN A 79 1.56 29.89 11.11
N MET A 80 1.40 28.56 11.15
CA MET A 80 0.11 27.85 11.21
C MET A 80 -0.89 28.22 10.11
N GLN A 81 -0.43 28.90 9.04
CA GLN A 81 -1.28 29.34 7.94
C GLN A 81 -1.85 28.15 7.17
N CYS A 82 -1.13 27.04 7.12
CA CYS A 82 -1.56 25.82 6.47
C CYS A 82 -1.52 24.64 7.44
N PHE A 83 -2.43 23.70 7.25
CA PHE A 83 -2.51 22.46 8.02
C PHE A 83 -3.04 21.31 7.18
N ARG A 84 -2.84 20.09 7.68
CA ARG A 84 -3.28 18.85 7.05
C ARG A 84 -3.99 18.01 8.09
N VAL A 85 -5.12 17.41 7.71
CA VAL A 85 -5.68 16.31 8.50
C VAL A 85 -4.93 15.04 8.11
N ARG A 86 -4.31 14.40 9.09
CA ARG A 86 -3.57 13.15 8.91
C ARG A 86 -4.44 11.99 9.35
N GLU A 87 -4.59 11.06 8.43
CA GLU A 87 -5.11 9.73 8.74
C GLU A 87 -4.01 8.90 9.42
N PRO A 88 -4.34 8.15 10.48
CA PRO A 88 -3.36 7.30 11.16
C PRO A 88 -2.93 6.12 10.29
N PHE A 89 -3.82 5.64 9.42
CA PHE A 89 -3.56 4.59 8.44
C PHE A 89 -4.65 4.59 7.37
N ALA A 90 -4.35 4.00 6.20
CA ALA A 90 -5.34 3.77 5.16
C ALA A 90 -6.40 2.75 5.63
N LEU A 91 -7.65 3.17 5.70
CA LEU A 91 -8.76 2.33 6.16
C LEU A 91 -9.29 1.44 5.02
N PRO A 92 -9.29 0.09 5.16
CA PRO A 92 -9.69 -0.84 4.09
C PRO A 92 -11.21 -1.07 4.04
N ILE A 93 -12.01 -0.02 4.24
CA ILE A 93 -13.46 -0.05 4.01
C ILE A 93 -13.88 1.25 3.33
N GLU A 94 -15.02 1.23 2.65
CA GLU A 94 -15.59 2.45 2.08
C GLU A 94 -15.88 3.46 3.19
N HIS A 95 -15.28 4.63 3.08
CA HIS A 95 -15.46 5.72 4.03
C HIS A 95 -15.28 7.08 3.36
N ARG A 96 -15.78 8.10 4.03
CA ARG A 96 -15.66 9.50 3.64
C ARG A 96 -15.45 10.33 4.90
N LEU A 97 -14.48 11.23 4.85
CA LEU A 97 -14.21 12.20 5.90
C LEU A 97 -14.46 13.61 5.35
N THR A 98 -15.57 14.22 5.75
CA THR A 98 -16.00 15.55 5.28
C THR A 98 -15.69 16.60 6.35
N MET A 99 -14.79 17.53 6.05
CA MET A 99 -14.46 18.62 6.97
C MET A 99 -15.63 19.62 7.02
N GLN A 100 -16.10 19.95 8.23
CA GLN A 100 -17.23 20.85 8.45
C GLN A 100 -16.73 22.23 8.86
N HIS A 101 -16.04 22.33 10.00
CA HIS A 101 -15.58 23.59 10.58
C HIS A 101 -14.21 23.43 11.23
N ILE A 102 -13.45 24.52 11.27
CA ILE A 102 -12.29 24.66 12.15
C ILE A 102 -12.70 25.56 13.33
N THR A 103 -12.44 25.09 14.54
CA THR A 103 -12.73 25.82 15.79
C THR A 103 -11.45 26.50 16.26
N MET A 104 -11.50 27.82 16.43
CA MET A 104 -10.41 28.65 16.94
C MET A 104 -10.44 28.68 18.48
N ALA A 105 -9.33 29.06 19.13
CA ALA A 105 -9.24 29.06 20.59
C ALA A 105 -10.12 30.09 21.33
N ASP A 106 -10.76 31.03 20.63
CA ASP A 106 -11.84 31.87 21.17
C ASP A 106 -13.25 31.27 20.99
N GLY A 107 -13.34 30.06 20.44
CA GLY A 107 -14.60 29.38 20.11
C GLY A 107 -15.18 29.78 18.75
N THR A 108 -14.53 30.68 17.99
CA THR A 108 -14.97 31.03 16.63
C THR A 108 -14.91 29.81 15.73
N GLN A 109 -15.97 29.56 14.96
CA GLN A 109 -16.01 28.50 13.97
C GLN A 109 -15.91 29.07 12.57
N LEU A 110 -14.96 28.58 11.79
CA LEU A 110 -14.78 28.97 10.38
C LEU A 110 -15.14 27.78 9.49
N GLN A 111 -15.90 28.04 8.43
CA GLN A 111 -16.35 27.01 7.49
C GLN A 111 -15.17 26.41 6.73
N MET A 112 -15.09 25.09 6.73
CA MET A 112 -14.12 24.34 5.92
C MET A 112 -14.59 24.25 4.46
N PRO A 113 -13.67 24.29 3.48
CA PRO A 113 -13.99 23.99 2.09
C PRO A 113 -14.44 22.53 1.93
N ASP A 114 -15.54 22.33 1.21
CA ASP A 114 -16.08 21.02 0.87
C ASP A 114 -15.55 20.58 -0.50
N VAL A 115 -14.35 20.00 -0.47
CA VAL A 115 -13.62 19.58 -1.68
C VAL A 115 -14.39 18.51 -2.45
N MET A 116 -15.15 17.67 -1.75
CA MET A 116 -15.95 16.59 -2.34
C MET A 116 -17.15 17.14 -3.13
N ALA A 117 -17.76 18.22 -2.66
CA ALA A 117 -18.78 18.96 -3.41
C ALA A 117 -18.19 19.97 -4.41
N GLY A 118 -16.89 19.91 -4.69
CA GLY A 118 -16.20 20.83 -5.62
C GLY A 118 -15.96 22.24 -5.07
N ARG A 119 -16.32 22.51 -3.80
CA ARG A 119 -16.10 23.81 -3.15
C ARG A 119 -14.71 23.87 -2.54
N ARG A 120 -13.73 24.35 -3.32
CA ARG A 120 -12.33 24.44 -2.88
C ARG A 120 -11.98 25.66 -2.04
N GLN A 121 -12.91 26.60 -1.84
CA GLN A 121 -12.66 27.82 -1.07
C GLN A 121 -13.89 28.23 -0.26
N THR A 122 -13.64 28.88 0.86
CA THR A 122 -14.58 29.63 1.71
C THR A 122 -14.03 31.03 1.93
N ASP A 123 -14.73 31.87 2.69
CA ASP A 123 -14.25 33.22 3.01
C ASP A 123 -12.95 33.21 3.82
N ALA A 124 -12.69 32.16 4.60
CA ALA A 124 -11.52 32.06 5.46
C ALA A 124 -10.43 31.14 4.90
N LEU A 125 -10.81 30.06 4.20
CA LEU A 125 -9.92 28.95 3.89
C LEU A 125 -9.95 28.56 2.41
N ARG A 126 -8.84 27.96 1.96
CA ARG A 126 -8.73 27.31 0.65
C ARG A 126 -8.13 25.91 0.78
N ALA A 127 -8.65 24.97 0.01
CA ALA A 127 -8.09 23.63 -0.12
C ALA A 127 -6.98 23.59 -1.16
N ARG A 128 -5.80 23.09 -0.77
CA ARG A 128 -4.68 22.74 -1.65
C ARG A 128 -4.69 21.23 -1.92
N ASN A 129 -3.70 20.73 -2.66
CA ASN A 129 -3.63 19.31 -2.98
C ASN A 129 -3.31 18.44 -1.75
N ASP A 130 -2.64 19.02 -0.75
CA ASP A 130 -2.06 18.33 0.39
C ASP A 130 -2.55 18.88 1.75
N GLY A 131 -3.59 19.71 1.77
CA GLY A 131 -4.13 20.29 3.00
C GLY A 131 -5.00 21.53 2.79
N PHE A 132 -5.15 22.31 3.85
CA PHE A 132 -5.96 23.53 3.90
C PHE A 132 -5.09 24.70 4.33
N CYS A 133 -5.39 25.90 3.82
CA CYS A 133 -4.71 27.11 4.24
C CYS A 133 -5.70 28.25 4.46
N PHE A 134 -5.43 29.07 5.46
CA PHE A 134 -6.08 30.37 5.59
C PHE A 134 -5.67 31.29 4.44
N HIS A 135 -6.61 32.11 3.95
CA HIS A 135 -6.31 33.09 2.90
C HIS A 135 -5.30 34.14 3.37
N GLN A 136 -5.45 34.58 4.61
CA GLN A 136 -4.53 35.49 5.28
C GLN A 136 -3.74 34.73 6.36
N PRO A 137 -2.46 35.07 6.59
CA PRO A 137 -1.76 34.59 7.77
C PRO A 137 -2.54 34.92 9.04
N LEU A 138 -2.56 34.00 9.99
CA LEU A 138 -3.08 34.29 11.33
C LEU A 138 -2.19 35.37 11.94
N SER A 139 -2.78 36.49 12.35
CA SER A 139 -2.04 37.55 13.03
C SER A 139 -1.66 37.11 14.44
N ASP A 140 -0.67 37.76 15.06
CA ASP A 140 -0.27 37.47 16.44
C ASP A 140 -1.42 37.68 17.47
N ALA A 141 -2.43 38.49 17.10
CA ALA A 141 -3.63 38.71 17.88
C ALA A 141 -4.71 37.64 17.66
N ALA A 142 -4.65 36.89 16.55
CA ALA A 142 -5.60 35.83 16.26
C ALA A 142 -5.36 34.64 17.18
N LYS A 143 -6.44 34.11 17.76
CA LYS A 143 -6.38 32.89 18.55
C LYS A 143 -6.08 31.69 17.63
N PRO A 144 -5.20 30.76 18.03
CA PRO A 144 -4.81 29.64 17.17
C PRO A 144 -5.98 28.66 16.96
N PRO A 145 -5.96 27.84 15.90
CA PRO A 145 -6.88 26.72 15.77
C PRO A 145 -6.73 25.72 16.92
N GLN A 146 -7.84 25.12 17.34
CA GLN A 146 -7.87 24.09 18.39
C GLN A 146 -8.37 22.74 17.90
N SER A 147 -9.35 22.72 17.01
CA SER A 147 -9.88 21.48 16.46
C SER A 147 -10.48 21.66 15.07
N VAL A 148 -10.62 20.55 14.36
CA VAL A 148 -11.36 20.47 13.11
C VAL A 148 -12.51 19.50 13.32
N THR A 149 -13.73 20.00 13.23
CA THR A 149 -14.92 19.14 13.23
C THR A 149 -15.11 18.56 11.85
N ALA A 150 -15.28 17.24 11.79
CA ALA A 150 -15.51 16.49 10.57
C ALA A 150 -16.69 15.53 10.74
N GLU A 151 -17.30 15.14 9.62
CA GLU A 151 -18.23 14.02 9.57
C GLU A 151 -17.50 12.82 8.94
N LEU A 152 -17.38 11.74 9.71
CA LEU A 152 -16.92 10.44 9.23
C LEU A 152 -18.14 9.59 8.89
N SER A 153 -18.29 9.26 7.61
CA SER A 153 -19.24 8.26 7.13
C SER A 153 -18.45 7.02 6.72
N ALA A 154 -18.78 5.85 7.27
CA ALA A 154 -18.13 4.60 6.93
C ALA A 154 -19.13 3.46 6.82
N ARG A 155 -18.98 2.64 5.78
CA ARG A 155 -19.81 1.45 5.57
C ARG A 155 -19.13 0.25 6.22
N VAL A 156 -19.50 -0.03 7.47
CA VAL A 156 -18.91 -1.15 8.24
C VAL A 156 -19.66 -2.43 7.89
N PRO A 157 -18.96 -3.48 7.40
CA PRO A 157 -19.62 -4.76 7.16
C PRO A 157 -19.91 -5.47 8.48
N GLU A 158 -21.06 -6.13 8.55
CA GLU A 158 -21.46 -6.98 9.67
C GLU A 158 -20.61 -8.26 9.70
N GLN A 159 -20.19 -8.73 8.53
CA GLN A 159 -19.37 -9.94 8.38
C GLN A 159 -18.30 -9.73 7.31
N LEU A 160 -17.12 -10.29 7.56
CA LEU A 160 -16.05 -10.43 6.57
C LEU A 160 -15.85 -11.91 6.28
N LEU A 161 -16.43 -12.40 5.19
CA LEU A 161 -16.33 -13.80 4.78
C LEU A 161 -15.09 -13.96 3.90
N THR A 162 -14.33 -15.04 4.11
CA THR A 162 -13.11 -15.34 3.31
C THR A 162 -13.25 -16.69 2.64
N PHE A 163 -13.04 -16.71 1.33
CA PHE A 163 -13.05 -17.91 0.49
C PHE A 163 -11.68 -18.03 -0.17
N GLU A 164 -11.11 -19.23 -0.16
CA GLU A 164 -9.84 -19.52 -0.81
C GLU A 164 -10.04 -20.57 -1.88
N PHE A 165 -9.32 -20.39 -2.98
CA PHE A 165 -9.38 -21.27 -4.14
C PHE A 165 -7.99 -21.44 -4.77
N ASN A 166 -7.78 -22.57 -5.42
CA ASN A 166 -6.68 -22.84 -6.32
C ASN A 166 -7.22 -23.36 -7.66
N ARG A 167 -6.32 -23.77 -8.57
CA ARG A 167 -6.72 -24.24 -9.91
C ARG A 167 -7.58 -25.51 -9.90
N ASP A 168 -7.42 -26.39 -8.91
CA ASP A 168 -8.20 -27.61 -8.77
C ASP A 168 -9.64 -27.32 -8.31
N ASP A 169 -9.89 -26.11 -7.79
CA ASP A 169 -11.22 -25.67 -7.36
C ASP A 169 -12.05 -25.07 -8.49
N VAL A 170 -11.58 -25.06 -9.75
CA VAL A 170 -12.36 -24.53 -10.87
C VAL A 170 -13.65 -25.35 -11.05
N GLY A 171 -14.79 -24.68 -11.01
CA GLY A 171 -16.13 -25.25 -11.00
C GLY A 171 -16.66 -25.58 -9.60
N SER A 172 -15.84 -25.51 -8.55
CA SER A 172 -16.23 -25.78 -7.18
C SER A 172 -16.88 -24.57 -6.51
N THR A 173 -17.88 -24.83 -5.67
CA THR A 173 -18.61 -23.81 -4.89
C THR A 173 -18.32 -23.95 -3.41
N HIS A 174 -17.86 -22.88 -2.78
CA HIS A 174 -17.70 -22.77 -1.34
C HIS A 174 -18.84 -21.93 -0.75
N THR A 175 -19.44 -22.38 0.35
CA THR A 175 -20.60 -21.70 0.97
C THR A 175 -20.30 -21.29 2.41
N GLN A 176 -20.56 -20.03 2.75
CA GLN A 176 -20.49 -19.50 4.13
C GLN A 176 -21.65 -18.55 4.38
N HIS A 177 -22.35 -18.70 5.51
CA HIS A 177 -23.40 -17.76 5.96
C HIS A 177 -24.45 -17.36 4.90
N GLY A 178 -24.82 -18.29 4.00
CA GLY A 178 -25.81 -18.03 2.95
C GLY A 178 -25.26 -17.41 1.67
N TYR A 179 -23.94 -17.19 1.58
CA TYR A 179 -23.23 -16.80 0.38
C TYR A 179 -22.54 -18.04 -0.21
N ALA A 180 -22.80 -18.30 -1.49
CA ALA A 180 -22.13 -19.34 -2.26
C ALA A 180 -21.20 -18.66 -3.28
N VAL A 181 -19.91 -18.98 -3.23
CA VAL A 181 -18.89 -18.45 -4.15
C VAL A 181 -18.32 -19.60 -4.95
N THR A 182 -18.47 -19.54 -6.27
CA THR A 182 -17.94 -20.53 -7.21
C THR A 182 -16.74 -19.96 -7.93
N LEU A 183 -15.62 -20.68 -7.98
CA LEU A 183 -14.51 -20.33 -8.87
C LEU A 183 -14.90 -20.75 -10.30
N VAL A 184 -15.14 -19.78 -11.18
CA VAL A 184 -15.60 -20.07 -12.54
C VAL A 184 -14.43 -20.36 -13.48
N ALA A 185 -13.35 -19.60 -13.33
CA ALA A 185 -12.12 -19.85 -14.07
C ALA A 185 -10.92 -19.31 -13.30
N MET A 186 -9.76 -19.92 -13.56
CA MET A 186 -8.47 -19.44 -13.10
C MET A 186 -7.48 -19.54 -14.26
N GLY A 187 -7.03 -18.39 -14.75
CA GLY A 187 -6.01 -18.30 -15.77
C GLY A 187 -4.60 -18.23 -15.15
N ALA A 188 -3.62 -17.82 -15.95
CA ALA A 188 -2.26 -17.61 -15.47
C ALA A 188 -2.15 -16.36 -14.58
N HIS A 189 -2.89 -15.29 -14.88
CA HIS A 189 -2.77 -13.97 -14.27
C HIS A 189 -4.10 -13.41 -13.74
N SER A 190 -5.17 -14.20 -13.84
CA SER A 190 -6.51 -13.77 -13.49
C SER A 190 -7.33 -14.92 -12.93
N TYR A 191 -8.41 -14.58 -12.23
CA TYR A 191 -9.45 -15.53 -11.89
C TYR A 191 -10.82 -14.86 -11.88
N GLY A 192 -11.85 -15.66 -12.10
CA GLY A 192 -13.25 -15.23 -12.06
C GLY A 192 -14.02 -16.01 -11.03
N VAL A 193 -14.82 -15.32 -10.21
CA VAL A 193 -15.73 -15.93 -9.25
C VAL A 193 -17.16 -15.50 -9.49
N GLN A 194 -18.09 -16.42 -9.32
CA GLN A 194 -19.52 -16.14 -9.29
C GLN A 194 -19.97 -16.16 -7.84
N VAL A 195 -20.72 -15.15 -7.44
CA VAL A 195 -21.28 -15.04 -6.09
C VAL A 195 -22.79 -15.10 -6.17
N LYS A 196 -23.37 -16.05 -5.44
CA LYS A 196 -24.80 -16.24 -5.29
C LYS A 196 -25.21 -15.99 -3.86
N THR A 197 -26.20 -15.11 -3.67
CA THR A 197 -26.76 -14.79 -2.36
C THR A 197 -28.05 -15.58 -2.12
N ARG A 198 -28.31 -15.96 -0.87
CA ARG A 198 -29.57 -16.57 -0.48
C ARG A 198 -30.53 -15.50 0.05
N GLY A 199 -31.61 -15.23 -0.67
CA GLY A 199 -32.71 -14.41 -0.16
C GLY A 199 -33.98 -14.53 -1.01
N GLU A 200 -35.08 -15.00 -0.43
CA GLU A 200 -36.43 -14.77 -0.96
C GLU A 200 -36.78 -13.29 -0.75
N GLY A 201 -37.14 -12.59 -1.84
CA GLY A 201 -37.74 -11.24 -1.82
C GLY A 201 -36.78 -10.08 -2.03
N GLY A 202 -37.05 -9.27 -3.07
CA GLY A 202 -36.49 -7.92 -3.25
C GLY A 202 -35.41 -7.78 -4.33
N ASN A 203 -35.60 -6.81 -5.22
CA ASN A 203 -34.67 -6.37 -6.28
C ASN A 203 -33.48 -5.53 -5.73
N ASP A 204 -33.03 -5.80 -4.51
CA ASP A 204 -32.07 -4.92 -3.84
C ASP A 204 -30.63 -5.27 -4.23
N GLN A 205 -29.83 -4.23 -4.47
CA GLN A 205 -28.44 -4.32 -4.91
C GLN A 205 -27.65 -5.28 -4.00
N SER A 206 -26.66 -5.98 -4.56
CA SER A 206 -25.84 -6.95 -3.83
C SER A 206 -25.39 -6.37 -2.48
N GLY A 207 -25.92 -6.91 -1.37
CA GLY A 207 -25.66 -6.46 0.00
C GLY A 207 -24.25 -6.74 0.50
N TYR A 208 -23.25 -6.69 -0.39
CA TYR A 208 -21.85 -6.93 -0.09
C TYR A 208 -20.93 -6.17 -1.06
N THR A 209 -19.70 -5.94 -0.62
CA THR A 209 -18.57 -5.51 -1.45
C THR A 209 -17.56 -6.65 -1.51
N LEU A 210 -16.94 -6.87 -2.67
CA LEU A 210 -16.02 -7.98 -2.89
C LEU A 210 -14.60 -7.49 -3.17
N VAL A 211 -13.62 -8.12 -2.52
CA VAL A 211 -12.19 -7.89 -2.74
C VAL A 211 -11.58 -9.19 -3.23
N GLY A 212 -10.93 -9.12 -4.40
CA GLY A 212 -10.12 -10.21 -4.93
C GLY A 212 -8.65 -9.99 -4.59
N GLU A 213 -8.05 -10.97 -3.94
CA GLU A 213 -6.62 -11.03 -3.64
C GLU A 213 -6.04 -12.29 -4.31
N ALA A 214 -4.73 -12.28 -4.57
CA ALA A 214 -4.03 -13.44 -5.11
C ALA A 214 -2.63 -13.57 -4.52
N GLN A 215 -2.13 -14.79 -4.44
CA GLN A 215 -0.75 -15.09 -4.11
C GLN A 215 -0.06 -15.80 -5.28
N ALA A 216 1.21 -15.50 -5.48
CA ALA A 216 2.10 -16.28 -6.34
C ALA A 216 2.58 -17.55 -5.62
N SER A 217 3.28 -18.43 -6.34
CA SER A 217 3.84 -19.69 -5.82
C SER A 217 4.87 -19.48 -4.69
N ASN A 218 5.49 -18.31 -4.62
CA ASN A 218 6.37 -17.90 -3.51
C ASN A 218 5.60 -17.30 -2.32
N GLN A 219 4.27 -17.45 -2.28
CA GLN A 219 3.36 -16.99 -1.23
C GLN A 219 3.26 -15.46 -1.08
N ARG A 220 3.89 -14.68 -1.96
CA ARG A 220 3.79 -13.22 -1.96
C ARG A 220 2.46 -12.77 -2.57
N TRP A 221 1.86 -11.75 -1.97
CA TRP A 221 0.61 -11.17 -2.41
C TRP A 221 0.80 -10.34 -3.67
N LEU A 222 -0.01 -10.59 -4.69
CA LEU A 222 0.05 -9.90 -5.97
C LEU A 222 -0.77 -8.62 -5.94
N ARG A 223 -0.26 -7.57 -6.57
CA ARG A 223 -1.01 -6.33 -6.78
C ARG A 223 -2.09 -6.58 -7.83
N GLN A 224 -3.33 -6.23 -7.49
CA GLN A 224 -4.44 -6.28 -8.44
C GLN A 224 -4.25 -5.22 -9.53
N ARG A 225 -4.34 -5.63 -10.80
CA ARG A 225 -4.30 -4.76 -11.98
C ARG A 225 -5.67 -4.17 -12.26
N THR A 226 -6.69 -5.00 -12.23
CA THR A 226 -8.08 -4.59 -12.50
C THR A 226 -9.06 -5.58 -11.87
N ALA A 227 -10.25 -5.08 -11.58
CA ALA A 227 -11.40 -5.89 -11.20
C ALA A 227 -12.59 -5.46 -12.08
N GLN A 228 -13.37 -6.43 -12.55
CA GLN A 228 -14.57 -6.18 -13.32
C GLN A 228 -15.74 -6.96 -12.70
N THR A 229 -16.87 -6.30 -12.56
CA THR A 229 -18.11 -6.90 -12.09
C THR A 229 -19.11 -6.93 -13.23
N TYR A 230 -19.73 -8.08 -13.44
CA TYR A 230 -20.76 -8.30 -14.45
C TYR A 230 -22.05 -8.75 -13.75
N ALA A 231 -23.16 -8.14 -14.13
CA ALA A 231 -24.48 -8.64 -13.75
C ALA A 231 -24.76 -9.93 -14.53
N SER A 232 -25.01 -11.03 -13.82
CA SER A 232 -25.53 -12.26 -14.42
C SER A 232 -26.99 -12.01 -14.85
N GLY A 233 -27.42 -12.58 -15.98
CA GLY A 233 -28.76 -12.37 -16.52
C GLY A 233 -29.90 -12.82 -15.58
N ASP A 234 -31.06 -12.17 -15.75
CA ASP A 234 -32.40 -12.40 -15.16
C ASP A 234 -32.58 -12.53 -13.63
N SER A 235 -31.53 -12.58 -12.81
CA SER A 235 -31.71 -12.46 -11.35
C SER A 235 -30.65 -11.58 -10.69
N ALA A 236 -31.09 -10.54 -9.96
CA ALA A 236 -30.26 -9.65 -9.15
C ALA A 236 -29.48 -10.36 -8.01
N ARG A 237 -29.51 -11.70 -7.94
CA ARG A 237 -28.97 -12.54 -6.87
C ARG A 237 -27.66 -13.23 -7.24
N GLU A 238 -27.20 -13.03 -8.45
CA GLU A 238 -25.97 -13.61 -8.95
C GLU A 238 -25.15 -12.56 -9.69
N THR A 239 -23.89 -12.44 -9.31
CA THR A 239 -22.95 -11.52 -9.95
C THR A 239 -21.64 -12.23 -10.16
N THR A 240 -21.00 -11.97 -11.29
CA THR A 240 -19.68 -12.49 -11.58
C THR A 240 -18.65 -11.38 -11.43
N HIS A 241 -17.54 -11.70 -10.78
CA HIS A 241 -16.42 -10.80 -10.57
C HIS A 241 -15.17 -11.44 -11.17
N ALA A 242 -14.40 -10.65 -11.90
CA ALA A 242 -13.15 -11.06 -12.51
C ALA A 242 -12.01 -10.18 -12.00
N PHE A 243 -10.90 -10.80 -11.61
CA PHE A 243 -9.72 -10.15 -11.06
C PHE A 243 -8.51 -10.49 -11.90
N ALA A 244 -7.72 -9.49 -12.26
CA ALA A 244 -6.42 -9.70 -12.89
C ALA A 244 -5.31 -9.09 -12.04
N PHE A 245 -4.15 -9.73 -12.04
CA PHE A 245 -3.05 -9.41 -11.15
C PHE A 245 -1.75 -9.17 -11.92
N HIS A 246 -0.88 -8.39 -11.29
CA HIS A 246 0.50 -8.24 -11.70
C HIS A 246 1.31 -9.47 -11.23
N GLY A 247 1.01 -10.66 -11.75
CA GLY A 247 1.78 -11.87 -11.46
C GLY A 247 1.05 -13.16 -11.80
N ALA A 248 1.78 -14.28 -11.73
CA ALA A 248 1.17 -15.60 -11.88
C ALA A 248 0.34 -15.95 -10.64
N VAL A 249 -0.95 -16.20 -10.82
CA VAL A 249 -1.89 -16.53 -9.74
C VAL A 249 -1.77 -18.02 -9.42
N GLU A 250 -1.33 -18.33 -8.20
CA GLU A 250 -1.30 -19.70 -7.65
C GLU A 250 -2.48 -19.95 -6.73
N HIS A 251 -2.75 -18.99 -5.84
CA HIS A 251 -3.88 -19.03 -4.91
C HIS A 251 -4.74 -17.78 -5.05
N ALA A 252 -6.05 -17.97 -5.16
CA ALA A 252 -7.03 -16.90 -5.14
C ALA A 252 -7.67 -16.82 -3.75
N ARG A 253 -7.79 -15.60 -3.22
CA ARG A 253 -8.56 -15.31 -2.01
C ARG A 253 -9.61 -14.27 -2.33
N VAL A 254 -10.85 -14.58 -2.00
CA VAL A 254 -11.99 -13.69 -2.16
C VAL A 254 -12.52 -13.32 -0.79
N ARG A 255 -12.70 -12.03 -0.55
CA ARG A 255 -13.29 -11.50 0.67
C ARG A 255 -14.58 -10.76 0.39
N LEU A 256 -15.65 -11.16 1.07
CA LEU A 256 -16.95 -10.50 1.01
C LEU A 256 -17.15 -9.68 2.28
N MET A 257 -17.25 -8.37 2.12
CA MET A 257 -17.75 -7.45 3.13
C MET A 257 -19.27 -7.43 3.04
N VAL A 258 -19.97 -8.10 3.97
CA VAL A 258 -21.43 -8.23 3.97
C VAL A 258 -22.08 -7.15 4.81
N TYR A 259 -23.13 -6.52 4.29
CA TYR A 259 -23.85 -5.42 4.93
C TYR A 259 -25.32 -5.79 5.19
N ALA A 260 -25.91 -5.14 6.21
CA ALA A 260 -27.32 -5.32 6.55
C ALA A 260 -28.26 -4.93 5.39
N SER A 261 -29.28 -5.75 5.13
CA SER A 261 -30.23 -5.61 4.00
C SER A 261 -31.34 -4.57 4.20
N LYS A 262 -31.19 -3.61 5.13
CA LYS A 262 -32.28 -2.69 5.43
C LYS A 262 -32.25 -1.50 4.47
N GLY A 263 -33.15 -1.51 3.47
CA GLY A 263 -34.02 -0.45 2.94
C GLY A 263 -33.49 0.97 2.62
N ASP A 264 -32.31 1.33 3.12
CA ASP A 264 -31.60 2.55 2.81
C ASP A 264 -30.51 2.15 1.82
N GLU A 265 -30.45 2.84 0.66
CA GLU A 265 -29.58 2.55 -0.50
C GLU A 265 -28.07 2.48 -0.19
N HIS A 266 -27.65 2.59 1.07
CA HIS A 266 -26.25 2.70 1.52
C HIS A 266 -25.86 1.68 2.60
N GLY A 267 -26.74 0.75 3.00
CA GLY A 267 -26.52 -0.14 4.15
C GLY A 267 -26.35 0.65 5.46
N ALA A 268 -26.12 -0.03 6.58
CA ALA A 268 -25.88 0.62 7.87
C ALA A 268 -24.55 1.42 7.84
N SER A 269 -24.61 2.65 7.36
CA SER A 269 -23.49 3.60 7.40
C SER A 269 -23.36 4.13 8.82
N VAL A 270 -22.17 4.01 9.39
CA VAL A 270 -21.82 4.70 10.63
C VAL A 270 -21.50 6.14 10.23
N VAL A 271 -22.40 7.07 10.57
CA VAL A 271 -22.16 8.51 10.44
C VAL A 271 -21.89 9.07 11.82
N GLN A 272 -20.71 9.67 11.99
CA GLN A 272 -20.28 10.23 13.26
C GLN A 272 -19.63 11.59 13.03
N THR A 273 -20.02 12.56 13.86
CA THR A 273 -19.25 13.78 14.02
C THR A 273 -18.00 13.46 14.83
N VAL A 274 -16.85 13.88 14.33
CA VAL A 274 -15.54 13.69 14.94
C VAL A 274 -14.93 15.07 15.18
N ASP A 275 -14.43 15.30 16.38
CA ASP A 275 -13.64 16.49 16.69
C ASP A 275 -12.16 16.10 16.64
N ILE A 276 -11.46 16.60 15.63
CA ILE A 276 -10.07 16.25 15.34
C ILE A 276 -9.17 17.28 16.03
N PRO A 277 -8.34 16.90 17.00
CA PRO A 277 -7.48 17.85 17.70
C PRO A 277 -6.45 18.48 16.75
N PHE A 278 -6.22 19.78 16.93
CA PHE A 278 -5.25 20.55 16.16
C PHE A 278 -3.94 20.72 16.93
N HIS A 279 -2.83 20.39 16.29
CA HIS A 279 -1.48 20.57 16.82
C HIS A 279 -0.67 21.48 15.91
N GLY A 280 -0.50 22.73 16.34
CA GLY A 280 0.23 23.76 15.61
C GLY A 280 1.74 23.74 15.88
N GLU A 281 2.11 23.20 17.04
CA GLU A 281 3.44 23.28 17.63
C GLU A 281 4.47 22.45 16.88
N LEU A 282 4.04 21.35 16.23
CA LEU A 282 4.92 20.48 15.44
C LEU A 282 5.47 21.15 14.19
N ALA A 283 4.83 22.23 13.71
CA ALA A 283 5.30 22.98 12.55
C ALA A 283 6.26 24.12 12.93
N GLN A 284 6.35 24.46 14.21
CA GLN A 284 7.15 25.58 14.68
C GLN A 284 8.61 25.17 14.80
N THR A 285 9.50 26.04 14.34
CA THR A 285 10.96 25.81 14.35
C THR A 285 11.65 26.72 15.38
N THR A 286 10.88 27.26 16.31
CA THR A 286 11.30 28.29 17.25
C THR A 286 12.06 27.69 18.43
N GLU A 287 12.92 28.50 19.03
CA GLU A 287 13.59 28.19 20.29
C GLU A 287 12.52 27.98 21.38
N PHE A 288 12.39 26.77 21.91
CA PHE A 288 11.58 26.53 23.09
C PHE A 288 12.38 26.95 24.33
N GLU A 289 11.75 27.68 25.25
CA GLU A 289 12.39 28.05 26.53
C GLU A 289 12.79 26.84 27.38
N SER A 290 12.11 25.70 27.21
CA SER A 290 12.40 24.46 27.93
C SER A 290 11.86 23.21 27.23
N ILE A 291 12.58 22.10 27.31
CA ILE A 291 12.13 20.74 26.91
C ILE A 291 10.84 20.35 27.66
N ASN A 292 10.63 20.85 28.88
CA ASN A 292 9.43 20.55 29.66
C ASN A 292 8.17 21.25 29.13
N ALA A 293 8.32 22.23 28.23
CA ALA A 293 7.20 22.94 27.60
C ALA A 293 6.74 22.31 26.28
N LEU A 294 7.32 21.16 25.90
CA LEU A 294 6.98 20.49 24.64
C LEU A 294 5.52 19.97 24.66
N PRO A 295 4.77 20.15 23.56
CA PRO A 295 3.36 19.77 23.48
C PRO A 295 3.19 18.26 23.65
N THR A 296 2.19 17.78 24.38
CA THR A 296 1.79 16.37 24.33
C THR A 296 0.73 16.21 23.24
N ILE A 297 0.74 15.10 22.51
CA ILE A 297 -0.33 14.77 21.58
C ILE A 297 -1.16 13.67 22.23
N ASP A 298 -2.42 13.97 22.49
CA ASP A 298 -3.35 12.97 23.02
C ASP A 298 -3.67 11.97 21.92
N VAL A 299 -3.23 10.74 22.11
CA VAL A 299 -3.46 9.62 21.20
C VAL A 299 -4.38 8.61 21.90
N ALA A 300 -5.41 8.15 21.20
CA ALA A 300 -6.41 7.27 21.80
C ALA A 300 -5.94 5.82 21.98
N GLY A 301 -4.89 5.41 21.25
CA GLY A 301 -4.33 4.07 21.34
C GLY A 301 -3.18 3.84 20.36
N PRO A 302 -2.53 2.66 20.41
CA PRO A 302 -1.41 2.38 19.54
C PRO A 302 -1.85 2.22 18.08
N VAL A 303 -1.11 2.82 17.16
CA VAL A 303 -1.15 2.51 15.72
C VAL A 303 0.20 1.94 15.36
N LEU A 304 0.21 0.74 14.79
CA LEU A 304 1.46 0.04 14.47
C LEU A 304 2.04 0.49 13.12
N ASN A 305 3.37 0.42 13.03
CA ASN A 305 4.11 0.69 11.81
C ASN A 305 4.05 -0.52 10.87
N HIS A 306 3.43 -0.32 9.70
CA HIS A 306 3.25 -1.35 8.66
C HIS A 306 4.20 -1.23 7.48
N ARG A 307 5.23 -0.38 7.58
CA ARG A 307 6.28 -0.32 6.56
C ARG A 307 6.95 -1.70 6.43
N PRO A 308 6.96 -2.33 5.23
CA PRO A 308 7.51 -3.66 5.04
C PRO A 308 8.95 -3.80 5.53
N GLU A 309 9.77 -2.78 5.32
CA GLU A 309 11.16 -2.71 5.76
C GLU A 309 11.30 -2.70 7.28
N VAL A 310 10.39 -2.06 8.01
CA VAL A 310 10.43 -2.04 9.49
C VAL A 310 10.03 -3.39 10.07
N ARG A 311 9.14 -4.11 9.38
CA ARG A 311 8.64 -5.43 9.79
C ARG A 311 9.41 -6.60 9.18
N ALA A 312 10.42 -6.33 8.35
CA ALA A 312 11.20 -7.36 7.70
C ALA A 312 11.97 -8.21 8.73
N GLU A 313 12.06 -9.51 8.46
CA GLU A 313 12.74 -10.47 9.34
C GLU A 313 14.27 -10.38 9.25
N ALA A 314 14.79 -9.96 8.09
CA ALA A 314 16.22 -9.88 7.82
C ALA A 314 16.69 -8.42 7.76
N SER A 315 17.87 -8.16 8.34
CA SER A 315 18.53 -6.87 8.25
C SER A 315 18.93 -6.53 6.82
N ASP A 316 19.57 -7.48 6.15
CA ASP A 316 19.88 -7.46 4.72
C ASP A 316 20.12 -8.90 4.20
N LEU A 317 20.48 -9.05 2.92
CA LEU A 317 20.88 -10.33 2.32
C LEU A 317 22.41 -10.40 2.15
N ASP A 318 22.94 -11.61 2.30
CA ASP A 318 24.29 -11.95 1.83
C ASP A 318 24.26 -12.39 0.35
N ALA A 319 25.44 -12.57 -0.25
CA ALA A 319 25.58 -12.97 -1.65
C ALA A 319 24.88 -14.30 -1.99
N ALA A 320 24.88 -15.27 -1.06
CA ALA A 320 24.27 -16.57 -1.30
C ALA A 320 22.74 -16.46 -1.33
N ARG A 321 22.17 -15.66 -0.42
CA ARG A 321 20.73 -15.38 -0.38
C ARG A 321 20.28 -14.53 -1.56
N MET A 322 21.09 -13.56 -2.02
CA MET A 322 20.76 -12.74 -3.19
C MET A 322 20.49 -13.57 -4.44
N ALA A 323 21.32 -14.60 -4.69
CA ALA A 323 21.21 -15.46 -5.87
C ALA A 323 19.84 -16.17 -6.00
N THR A 324 19.12 -16.32 -4.90
CA THR A 324 17.80 -16.97 -4.87
C THR A 324 16.65 -16.02 -4.52
N ALA A 325 16.93 -14.91 -3.83
CA ALA A 325 15.91 -14.00 -3.33
C ALA A 325 15.69 -12.76 -4.23
N ILE A 326 16.69 -12.34 -5.01
CA ILE A 326 16.50 -11.27 -6.00
C ILE A 326 15.72 -11.85 -7.17
N GLU A 327 14.50 -11.35 -7.36
CA GLU A 327 13.64 -11.81 -8.44
C GLU A 327 13.95 -11.01 -9.71
N ILE A 328 14.24 -11.73 -10.80
CA ILE A 328 14.47 -11.17 -12.12
C ILE A 328 13.18 -11.26 -12.93
N ARG A 329 12.73 -10.15 -13.50
CA ARG A 329 11.49 -10.09 -14.26
C ARG A 329 11.67 -9.47 -15.61
N ARG A 330 11.14 -10.14 -16.62
CA ARG A 330 11.17 -9.62 -17.98
C ARG A 330 9.91 -8.83 -18.31
N ARG A 331 10.11 -7.71 -18.98
CA ARG A 331 9.07 -6.91 -19.63
C ARG A 331 9.47 -6.65 -21.07
N GLN A 332 8.54 -6.91 -21.99
CA GLN A 332 8.67 -6.52 -23.39
C GLN A 332 7.70 -5.38 -23.69
N LEU A 333 8.24 -4.26 -24.15
CA LEU A 333 7.47 -3.13 -24.65
C LEU A 333 7.23 -3.31 -26.14
N SER A 334 6.01 -3.01 -26.60
CA SER A 334 5.71 -3.01 -28.03
C SER A 334 6.22 -1.71 -28.67
N PRO A 335 7.12 -1.76 -29.66
CA PRO A 335 7.51 -0.57 -30.42
C PRO A 335 6.35 0.00 -31.24
N GLN A 336 5.26 -0.76 -31.43
CA GLN A 336 4.08 -0.29 -32.17
C GLN A 336 3.28 0.74 -31.38
N SER A 337 3.30 0.67 -30.04
CA SER A 337 2.60 1.65 -29.19
C SER A 337 3.36 2.97 -29.04
N ASP A 338 4.70 2.94 -29.17
CA ASP A 338 5.54 4.13 -29.16
C ASP A 338 6.84 3.86 -29.94
N PRO A 339 6.99 4.42 -31.16
CA PRO A 339 8.19 4.28 -31.97
C PRO A 339 9.45 4.90 -31.35
N ALA A 340 9.34 5.73 -30.32
CA ALA A 340 10.48 6.32 -29.63
C ALA A 340 11.20 5.34 -28.67
N ILE A 341 10.59 4.17 -28.41
CA ILE A 341 11.18 3.14 -27.54
C ILE A 341 12.39 2.51 -28.22
N ARG A 342 13.60 2.84 -27.72
CA ARG A 342 14.87 2.28 -28.21
C ARG A 342 15.21 0.91 -27.63
N HIS A 343 14.85 0.67 -26.37
CA HIS A 343 15.17 -0.58 -25.65
C HIS A 343 13.87 -1.28 -25.22
N PRO A 344 13.25 -2.07 -26.11
CA PRO A 344 11.95 -2.67 -25.85
C PRO A 344 12.01 -3.83 -24.86
N GLU A 345 13.16 -4.49 -24.67
CA GLU A 345 13.31 -5.56 -23.69
C GLU A 345 13.85 -5.00 -22.38
N GLN A 346 13.27 -5.41 -21.24
CA GLN A 346 13.66 -4.95 -19.92
C GLN A 346 13.71 -6.13 -18.94
N LEU A 347 14.78 -6.21 -18.14
CA LEU A 347 14.93 -7.13 -17.02
C LEU A 347 14.98 -6.32 -15.72
N PHE A 348 13.93 -6.41 -14.91
CA PHE A 348 13.82 -5.79 -13.60
C PHE A 348 14.40 -6.69 -12.51
N LEU A 349 15.13 -6.09 -11.59
CA LEU A 349 15.68 -6.71 -10.39
C LEU A 349 14.84 -6.26 -9.20
N HIS A 350 14.20 -7.20 -8.53
CA HIS A 350 13.42 -6.93 -7.33
C HIS A 350 14.13 -7.50 -6.11
N TYR A 351 14.75 -6.60 -5.36
CA TYR A 351 15.24 -6.91 -4.03
C TYR A 351 14.05 -7.11 -3.07
N PRO A 352 14.00 -8.18 -2.27
CA PRO A 352 12.94 -8.34 -1.28
C PRO A 352 13.07 -7.26 -0.18
N SER A 353 11.97 -6.92 0.48
CA SER A 353 12.00 -5.96 1.57
C SER A 353 12.87 -6.47 2.72
N VAL A 354 13.84 -5.67 3.13
CA VAL A 354 14.75 -5.91 4.25
C VAL A 354 14.85 -4.65 5.11
N GLN A 355 15.35 -4.76 6.33
CA GLN A 355 15.39 -3.61 7.24
C GLN A 355 16.33 -2.50 6.75
N SER A 356 17.38 -2.84 5.99
CA SER A 356 18.28 -1.86 5.40
C SER A 356 17.62 -0.95 4.35
N ASP A 357 16.44 -1.29 3.83
CA ASP A 357 15.65 -0.39 2.97
C ASP A 357 15.20 0.89 3.71
N VAL A 358 15.28 0.91 5.06
CA VAL A 358 15.14 2.15 5.84
C VAL A 358 16.22 3.17 5.47
N PHE A 359 17.42 2.71 5.10
CA PHE A 359 18.57 3.57 4.80
C PHE A 359 19.00 3.55 3.33
N ILE A 360 18.72 2.48 2.60
CA ILE A 360 19.12 2.28 1.20
C ILE A 360 17.87 2.42 0.34
N GLY A 361 17.75 3.56 -0.33
CA GLY A 361 16.66 3.78 -1.28
C GLY A 361 16.78 2.90 -2.52
N ILE A 362 15.68 2.68 -3.24
CA ILE A 362 15.67 1.88 -4.48
C ILE A 362 16.65 2.41 -5.55
N PHE A 363 16.90 3.72 -5.56
CA PHE A 363 17.86 4.36 -6.47
C PHE A 363 19.33 4.09 -6.13
N GLU A 364 19.60 3.56 -4.94
CA GLU A 364 20.94 3.28 -4.44
C GLU A 364 21.19 1.78 -4.30
N ARG A 365 20.12 0.97 -4.24
CA ARG A 365 20.19 -0.49 -4.05
C ARG A 365 20.97 -1.19 -5.16
N PHE A 366 20.86 -0.73 -6.41
CA PHE A 366 21.64 -1.25 -7.53
C PHE A 366 22.45 -0.14 -8.19
N SER A 367 23.71 -0.42 -8.52
CA SER A 367 24.57 0.51 -9.25
C SER A 367 24.58 0.20 -10.74
N ALA A 368 24.49 1.24 -11.56
CA ALA A 368 24.67 1.15 -13.01
C ALA A 368 26.15 1.03 -13.42
N GLN A 369 27.08 1.31 -12.50
CA GLN A 369 28.51 1.37 -12.80
C GLN A 369 29.02 -0.01 -13.24
N GLY A 370 29.67 -0.06 -14.42
CA GLY A 370 30.26 -1.29 -14.95
C GLY A 370 29.26 -2.31 -15.52
N VAL A 371 27.96 -2.15 -15.30
CA VAL A 371 26.93 -3.10 -15.76
C VAL A 371 26.99 -3.28 -17.27
N ALA A 372 26.97 -2.19 -18.04
CA ALA A 372 26.98 -2.26 -19.51
C ALA A 372 28.20 -3.03 -20.07
N ASN A 373 29.35 -2.93 -19.41
CA ASN A 373 30.59 -3.60 -19.81
C ASN A 373 30.62 -5.09 -19.42
N SER A 374 29.74 -5.51 -18.50
CA SER A 374 29.64 -6.90 -18.04
C SER A 374 28.63 -7.73 -18.85
N VAL A 375 27.78 -7.08 -19.64
CA VAL A 375 26.66 -7.73 -20.33
C VAL A 375 27.17 -8.63 -21.44
N LYS A 376 26.68 -9.87 -21.43
CA LYS A 376 26.96 -10.91 -22.41
C LYS A 376 25.63 -11.49 -22.90
N PHE A 377 25.47 -11.52 -24.22
CA PHE A 377 24.35 -12.17 -24.87
C PHE A 377 24.79 -13.53 -25.39
N PHE A 378 23.94 -14.54 -25.23
CA PHE A 378 24.19 -15.88 -25.74
C PHE A 378 23.05 -16.32 -26.65
N ASP A 379 23.39 -17.12 -27.65
CA ASP A 379 22.41 -17.73 -28.53
C ASP A 379 21.82 -19.03 -27.97
N ALA A 380 20.95 -19.68 -28.75
CA ALA A 380 20.29 -20.91 -28.33
C ALA A 380 21.26 -22.11 -28.12
N SER A 381 22.44 -22.09 -28.73
CA SER A 381 23.52 -23.06 -28.48
C SER A 381 24.41 -22.71 -27.29
N GLY A 382 24.26 -21.51 -26.72
CA GLY A 382 25.09 -21.01 -25.64
C GLY A 382 26.39 -20.35 -26.11
N GLU A 383 26.51 -20.02 -27.41
CA GLU A 383 27.65 -19.26 -27.93
C GLU A 383 27.47 -17.76 -27.70
N LEU A 384 28.57 -17.05 -27.48
CA LEU A 384 28.56 -15.61 -27.21
C LEU A 384 28.22 -14.82 -28.50
N ILE A 385 27.19 -13.99 -28.43
CA ILE A 385 26.80 -13.09 -29.51
C ILE A 385 27.64 -11.82 -29.43
N GLN A 386 28.34 -11.50 -30.51
CA GLN A 386 29.07 -10.24 -30.63
C GLN A 386 28.11 -9.09 -30.96
N PRO A 387 28.19 -7.95 -30.26
CA PRO A 387 27.36 -6.79 -30.56
C PRO A 387 27.76 -6.18 -31.91
N ALA A 388 26.78 -5.71 -32.69
CA ALA A 388 27.05 -5.06 -33.98
C ALA A 388 27.54 -3.61 -33.82
N THR A 389 27.25 -2.99 -32.68
CA THR A 389 27.62 -1.63 -32.30
C THR A 389 28.18 -1.61 -30.87
N ASP A 390 28.44 -0.42 -30.33
CA ASP A 390 28.85 -0.28 -28.93
C ASP A 390 27.73 -0.79 -28.00
N LEU A 391 28.08 -1.60 -26.99
CA LEU A 391 27.12 -2.12 -26.01
C LEU A 391 26.34 -1.02 -25.29
N SER A 392 26.89 0.19 -25.16
CA SER A 392 26.19 1.34 -24.60
C SER A 392 25.03 1.88 -25.45
N GLU A 393 25.00 1.56 -26.75
CA GLU A 393 23.86 1.85 -27.63
C GLU A 393 22.79 0.75 -27.58
N ILE A 394 23.20 -0.47 -27.23
CA ILE A 394 22.32 -1.65 -27.18
C ILE A 394 21.67 -1.78 -25.81
N VAL A 395 22.41 -1.44 -24.74
CA VAL A 395 22.07 -1.76 -23.36
C VAL A 395 22.14 -0.52 -22.48
N ARG A 396 21.18 -0.39 -21.58
CA ARG A 396 21.14 0.65 -20.55
C ARG A 396 20.72 0.06 -19.21
N PHE A 397 21.34 0.48 -18.12
CA PHE A 397 20.86 0.18 -16.77
C PHE A 397 20.22 1.41 -16.13
N ASN A 398 19.03 1.25 -15.54
CA ASN A 398 18.28 2.31 -14.89
C ASN A 398 17.76 1.83 -13.54
N VAL A 399 18.24 2.40 -12.43
CA VAL A 399 17.73 2.17 -11.06
C VAL A 399 17.81 0.71 -10.63
N SER A 400 16.90 -0.14 -11.11
CA SER A 400 16.80 -1.56 -10.82
C SER A 400 16.50 -2.39 -12.07
N ARG A 401 16.71 -1.87 -13.28
CA ARG A 401 16.42 -2.59 -14.52
C ARG A 401 17.50 -2.47 -15.58
N LEU A 402 17.73 -3.57 -16.29
CA LEU A 402 18.54 -3.65 -17.50
C LEU A 402 17.63 -3.60 -18.72
N GLU A 403 17.76 -2.57 -19.56
CA GLU A 403 17.02 -2.40 -20.80
C GLU A 403 17.94 -2.73 -21.98
N PHE A 404 17.44 -3.44 -23.00
CA PHE A 404 18.22 -3.74 -24.20
C PHE A 404 17.41 -3.79 -25.50
N ALA A 405 18.14 -3.65 -26.62
CA ALA A 405 17.60 -3.64 -27.98
C ALA A 405 18.05 -4.91 -28.75
N PRO A 406 17.27 -6.01 -28.75
CA PRO A 406 17.71 -7.26 -29.37
C PRO A 406 17.89 -7.17 -30.89
N ARG A 407 17.30 -6.17 -31.55
CA ARG A 407 17.42 -5.94 -33.00
C ARG A 407 18.79 -5.41 -33.42
N GLU A 408 19.54 -4.83 -32.50
CA GLU A 408 20.89 -4.31 -32.73
C GLU A 408 21.96 -5.39 -32.54
N LEU A 409 21.55 -6.62 -32.19
CA LEU A 409 22.43 -7.78 -32.11
C LEU A 409 22.49 -8.51 -33.45
N ALA A 410 23.63 -9.14 -33.73
CA ALA A 410 23.83 -9.90 -34.98
C ALA A 410 22.83 -11.06 -35.15
N GLN A 411 22.31 -11.59 -34.05
CA GLN A 411 21.29 -12.62 -34.02
C GLN A 411 20.44 -12.51 -32.74
N PRO A 412 19.22 -13.09 -32.71
CA PRO A 412 18.37 -13.07 -31.52
C PRO A 412 19.03 -13.78 -30.32
N PRO A 413 19.10 -13.14 -29.15
CA PRO A 413 19.66 -13.76 -27.96
C PRO A 413 18.64 -14.68 -27.29
N ALA A 414 19.11 -15.82 -26.78
CA ALA A 414 18.31 -16.77 -25.99
C ALA A 414 18.61 -16.67 -24.47
N ARG A 415 19.73 -16.04 -24.10
CA ARG A 415 20.13 -15.83 -22.71
C ARG A 415 20.97 -14.57 -22.57
N LEU A 416 20.87 -13.93 -21.42
CA LEU A 416 21.67 -12.78 -21.04
C LEU A 416 22.34 -13.06 -19.69
N GLN A 417 23.62 -12.71 -19.59
CA GLN A 417 24.31 -12.58 -18.31
C GLN A 417 24.85 -11.17 -18.13
N ALA A 418 24.79 -10.65 -16.91
CA ALA A 418 25.45 -9.40 -16.53
C ALA A 418 25.86 -9.46 -15.05
N THR A 419 26.85 -8.66 -14.67
CA THR A 419 27.18 -8.42 -13.26
C THR A 419 26.60 -7.08 -12.85
N VAL A 420 25.76 -7.10 -11.81
CA VAL A 420 25.16 -5.91 -11.22
C VAL A 420 25.66 -5.77 -9.80
N THR A 421 26.16 -4.60 -9.45
CA THR A 421 26.53 -4.32 -8.06
C THR A 421 25.28 -4.00 -7.25
N VAL A 422 25.08 -4.76 -6.17
CA VAL A 422 24.00 -4.59 -5.20
C VAL A 422 24.57 -4.01 -3.92
N ARG A 423 24.05 -2.86 -3.50
CA ARG A 423 24.43 -2.23 -2.24
C ARG A 423 23.66 -2.84 -1.09
N THR A 424 24.35 -3.13 0.01
CA THR A 424 23.79 -3.74 1.22
C THR A 424 24.33 -3.10 2.49
N ALA A 425 23.65 -3.32 3.61
CA ALA A 425 24.07 -2.98 4.96
C ALA A 425 24.03 -4.23 5.86
N PRO A 426 24.93 -5.21 5.65
CA PRO A 426 24.89 -6.48 6.37
C PRO A 426 25.27 -6.35 7.86
N GLU A 427 25.93 -5.25 8.22
CA GLU A 427 26.37 -4.94 9.58
C GLU A 427 25.47 -3.90 10.26
N MET A 428 24.26 -3.72 9.73
CA MET A 428 23.22 -2.89 10.36
C MET A 428 23.02 -3.33 11.81
N GLN A 429 23.03 -2.35 12.72
CA GLN A 429 22.86 -2.58 14.15
C GLN A 429 21.53 -2.03 14.63
N GLN A 430 20.91 -2.73 15.59
CA GLN A 430 19.73 -2.24 16.28
C GLN A 430 19.98 -2.24 17.77
N GLN A 431 19.82 -1.08 18.39
CA GLN A 431 19.87 -0.94 19.83
C GLN A 431 18.47 -0.64 20.33
N ALA A 432 18.09 -1.24 21.46
CA ALA A 432 16.79 -1.04 22.07
C ALA A 432 16.95 -0.90 23.58
N TYR A 433 16.30 0.12 24.14
CA TYR A 433 16.34 0.46 25.57
C TYR A 433 14.92 0.50 26.11
N ALA A 434 14.68 -0.23 27.19
CA ALA A 434 13.40 -0.17 27.90
C ALA A 434 13.22 1.22 28.54
N ARG A 435 11.97 1.64 28.73
CA ARG A 435 11.62 2.94 29.31
C ARG A 435 12.23 3.20 30.69
N ASP A 436 12.45 2.16 31.48
CA ASP A 436 13.06 2.22 32.81
C ASP A 436 14.60 2.10 32.79
N ALA A 437 15.18 1.88 31.61
CA ALA A 437 16.62 1.70 31.39
C ALA A 437 17.12 2.54 30.20
N LEU A 438 16.61 3.77 30.05
CA LEU A 438 17.00 4.68 28.97
C LEU A 438 18.45 5.17 29.15
N PRO A 439 19.19 5.34 28.04
CA PRO A 439 20.53 5.91 28.10
C PRO A 439 20.46 7.41 28.49
N PRO A 440 21.55 7.96 29.06
CA PRO A 440 21.63 9.39 29.35
C PRO A 440 21.31 10.24 28.12
N GLY A 441 20.52 11.30 28.30
CA GLY A 441 20.10 12.19 27.21
C GLY A 441 18.84 11.73 26.47
N VAL A 442 18.34 10.52 26.74
CA VAL A 442 17.06 10.04 26.19
C VAL A 442 16.01 10.02 27.30
N SER A 443 14.82 10.54 26.99
CA SER A 443 13.67 10.45 27.89
C SER A 443 12.39 10.09 27.14
N MET A 444 11.47 9.46 27.86
CA MET A 444 10.14 9.12 27.36
C MET A 444 9.07 9.68 28.27
N SER A 445 8.06 10.29 27.67
CA SER A 445 6.88 10.74 28.41
C SER A 445 5.65 10.72 27.51
N ALA A 446 4.55 10.16 28.00
CA ALA A 446 3.34 9.96 27.21
C ALA A 446 3.67 9.33 25.85
N ASN A 447 3.31 9.96 24.73
CA ASN A 447 3.52 9.45 23.39
C ASN A 447 4.82 9.92 22.72
N ARG A 448 5.77 10.49 23.49
CA ARG A 448 6.98 11.14 22.96
C ARG A 448 8.27 10.42 23.37
N ILE A 449 9.28 10.51 22.50
CA ILE A 449 10.68 10.27 22.83
C ILE A 449 11.45 11.56 22.61
N VAL A 450 12.20 12.02 23.62
CA VAL A 450 13.10 13.18 23.53
C VAL A 450 14.53 12.69 23.54
N ILE A 451 15.35 13.21 22.62
CA ILE A 451 16.77 12.92 22.50
C ILE A 451 17.55 14.23 22.57
N ASP A 452 18.28 14.44 23.66
CA ASP A 452 19.22 15.55 23.82
C ASP A 452 20.61 15.12 23.34
N TYR A 453 21.02 15.62 22.16
CA TYR A 453 22.29 15.24 21.54
C TYR A 453 23.52 15.86 22.19
N ALA A 454 23.37 16.79 23.14
CA ALA A 454 24.50 17.24 23.96
C ALA A 454 24.91 16.17 24.99
N VAL A 455 24.03 15.19 25.26
CA VAL A 455 24.26 14.12 26.24
C VAL A 455 24.28 12.76 25.57
N PHE A 456 23.31 12.49 24.70
CA PHE A 456 23.23 11.24 23.93
C PHE A 456 23.99 11.37 22.62
N GLN A 457 25.06 10.61 22.44
CA GLN A 457 25.82 10.58 21.19
C GLN A 457 25.60 9.23 20.50
N PRO A 458 24.71 9.15 19.49
CA PRO A 458 24.54 7.92 18.72
C PRO A 458 25.80 7.62 17.91
N GLU A 459 26.14 6.34 17.79
CA GLU A 459 27.39 5.85 17.20
C GLU A 459 27.64 6.34 15.77
N GLU A 460 26.59 6.43 14.95
CA GLU A 460 26.66 6.93 13.57
C GLU A 460 25.82 8.20 13.39
N MET A 461 26.36 9.33 13.86
CA MET A 461 25.82 10.67 13.58
C MET A 461 26.68 11.38 12.52
N GLN A 462 26.07 11.89 11.45
CA GLN A 462 26.69 12.96 10.66
C GLN A 462 26.26 14.31 11.23
N ASP A 463 27.16 15.30 11.19
CA ASP A 463 26.97 16.67 11.69
C ASP A 463 25.55 17.19 11.43
N VAL A 464 24.77 17.39 12.49
CA VAL A 464 23.33 17.70 12.44
C VAL A 464 23.09 19.19 12.12
N SER A 465 24.13 19.96 11.80
CA SER A 465 24.05 21.40 11.53
C SER A 465 23.13 21.80 10.37
N ALA A 466 22.72 20.86 9.52
CA ALA A 466 21.67 21.09 8.53
C ALA A 466 20.50 20.09 8.66
N ARG A 467 19.27 20.61 8.59
CA ARG A 467 18.00 19.84 8.45
C ARG A 467 17.97 18.85 7.27
N ARG A 468 19.01 18.83 6.43
CA ARG A 468 19.15 18.00 5.24
C ARG A 468 20.29 16.99 5.34
N VAL A 469 20.89 16.81 6.52
CA VAL A 469 21.86 15.73 6.70
C VAL A 469 21.09 14.44 6.89
N ASP A 470 21.22 13.53 5.92
CA ASP A 470 20.70 12.17 6.03
C ASP A 470 21.42 11.49 7.20
N ARG A 471 20.71 11.38 8.31
CA ARG A 471 21.23 10.68 9.48
C ARG A 471 21.46 9.23 9.11
N ARG A 472 22.63 8.71 9.48
CA ARG A 472 22.95 7.28 9.35
C ARG A 472 22.32 6.43 10.46
N ASN A 473 21.38 7.02 11.22
CA ASN A 473 20.55 6.34 12.19
C ASN A 473 19.08 6.73 12.03
N GLN A 474 18.19 5.83 12.43
CA GLN A 474 16.75 6.04 12.43
C GLN A 474 16.17 5.64 13.78
N VAL A 475 15.32 6.50 14.33
CA VAL A 475 14.64 6.28 15.61
C VAL A 475 13.28 5.63 15.38
N PHE A 476 12.95 4.70 16.26
CA PHE A 476 11.69 3.99 16.34
C PHE A 476 11.25 3.87 17.80
N ALA A 477 9.96 3.63 17.99
CA ALA A 477 9.38 3.27 19.28
C ALA A 477 8.70 1.91 19.19
N LYS A 478 8.70 1.15 20.29
CA LYS A 478 7.87 -0.04 20.43
C LYS A 478 6.90 0.08 21.59
N ASP A 479 5.76 -0.58 21.47
CA ASP A 479 4.80 -0.75 22.56
C ASP A 479 5.25 -1.80 23.59
N SER A 480 4.40 -2.11 24.57
CA SER A 480 4.66 -3.11 25.61
C SER A 480 4.81 -4.54 25.08
N GLU A 481 4.28 -4.82 23.88
CA GLU A 481 4.38 -6.11 23.21
C GLU A 481 5.61 -6.19 22.28
N GLY A 482 6.42 -5.12 22.23
CA GLY A 482 7.60 -5.06 21.36
C GLY A 482 7.30 -4.78 19.89
N ARG A 483 6.08 -4.33 19.57
CA ARG A 483 5.65 -4.00 18.19
C ARG A 483 5.97 -2.54 17.88
N TYR A 484 6.45 -2.27 16.67
CA TYR A 484 6.81 -0.92 16.25
C TYR A 484 5.59 -0.01 16.13
N LEU A 485 5.65 1.16 16.78
CA LEU A 485 4.63 2.22 16.69
C LEU A 485 4.84 3.06 15.42
N ALA A 486 3.75 3.55 14.85
CA ALA A 486 3.77 4.51 13.75
C ALA A 486 4.13 5.91 14.26
N GLU A 487 4.96 6.62 13.48
CA GLU A 487 5.39 7.99 13.80
C GLU A 487 4.34 9.03 13.37
N ILE A 488 4.02 9.96 14.27
CA ILE A 488 3.22 11.16 13.99
C ILE A 488 4.11 12.26 13.41
N GLY A 489 5.31 12.44 13.94
CA GLY A 489 6.30 13.36 13.37
C GLY A 489 7.48 13.61 14.27
N LEU A 490 8.43 14.36 13.71
CA LEU A 490 9.68 14.77 14.33
C LEU A 490 9.75 16.30 14.44
N LEU A 491 10.09 16.78 15.63
CA LEU A 491 10.47 18.16 15.89
C LEU A 491 11.96 18.19 16.28
N THR A 492 12.75 18.99 15.57
CA THR A 492 14.15 19.27 15.94
C THR A 492 14.28 20.71 16.43
N GLN A 493 14.70 20.85 17.68
CA GLN A 493 15.04 22.13 18.31
C GLN A 493 16.53 22.41 18.19
N ILE A 494 16.88 23.50 17.53
CA ILE A 494 18.26 23.99 17.45
C ILE A 494 18.52 24.89 18.67
N ARG A 495 19.65 24.69 19.36
CA ARG A 495 20.08 25.50 20.50
C ARG A 495 21.26 26.38 20.11
N GLN A 496 21.31 27.63 20.56
CA GLN A 496 22.47 28.49 20.30
C GLN A 496 23.69 27.96 21.06
N GLY A 497 24.73 27.59 20.32
CA GLY A 497 26.00 27.12 20.90
C GLY A 497 25.95 25.73 21.56
N ALA A 498 24.90 24.94 21.31
CA ALA A 498 24.78 23.57 21.81
C ALA A 498 24.15 22.66 20.74
N GLU A 499 24.37 21.35 20.88
CA GLU A 499 23.77 20.34 20.00
C GLU A 499 22.23 20.40 20.01
N PRO A 500 21.54 19.99 18.94
CA PRO A 500 20.09 20.03 18.88
C PRO A 500 19.42 19.04 19.84
N VAL A 501 18.12 19.22 20.04
CA VAL A 501 17.24 18.28 20.74
C VAL A 501 16.17 17.82 19.77
N ASP A 502 15.95 16.51 19.71
CA ASP A 502 14.90 15.92 18.92
C ASP A 502 13.75 15.41 19.76
N VAL A 503 12.55 15.53 19.20
CA VAL A 503 11.32 15.08 19.83
C VAL A 503 10.50 14.32 18.79
N TYR A 504 10.41 13.02 18.98
CA TYR A 504 9.61 12.12 18.17
C TYR A 504 8.26 11.90 18.84
N TYR A 505 7.18 11.98 18.05
CA TYR A 505 5.83 11.67 18.49
C TYR A 505 5.34 10.40 17.80
N PHE A 506 4.70 9.51 18.56
CA PHE A 506 4.19 8.24 18.06
C PHE A 506 2.70 8.10 18.36
N TYR A 507 2.02 7.30 17.54
CA TYR A 507 0.65 6.85 17.82
C TYR A 507 0.70 5.72 18.84
N GLY A 508 0.66 6.08 20.13
CA GLY A 508 0.73 5.16 21.26
C GLY A 508 1.82 5.57 22.25
N GLU A 509 1.84 4.90 23.40
CA GLU A 509 2.83 5.16 24.46
C GLU A 509 4.08 4.29 24.25
N PRO A 510 5.26 4.87 23.96
CA PRO A 510 6.50 4.12 23.85
C PRO A 510 6.86 3.41 25.17
N GLN A 511 7.19 2.13 25.06
CA GLN A 511 7.78 1.33 26.12
C GLN A 511 9.25 1.00 25.84
N TRP A 512 9.66 1.10 24.57
CA TRP A 512 11.05 0.92 24.15
C TRP A 512 11.48 2.00 23.18
N PHE A 513 12.69 2.51 23.39
CA PHE A 513 13.41 3.37 22.46
C PHE A 513 14.26 2.45 21.60
N ALA A 514 14.00 2.41 20.30
CA ALA A 514 14.81 1.67 19.36
C ALA A 514 15.53 2.65 18.43
N ILE A 515 16.83 2.45 18.25
CA ILE A 515 17.63 3.20 17.29
C ILE A 515 18.36 2.20 16.39
N TRP A 516 18.20 2.41 15.10
CA TRP A 516 18.79 1.58 14.05
C TRP A 516 19.95 2.36 13.45
N TYR A 517 21.07 1.69 13.22
CA TYR A 517 22.28 2.24 12.62
C TYR A 517 22.53 1.55 11.29
N GLN A 518 22.83 2.33 10.26
CA GLN A 518 23.07 1.82 8.92
C GLN A 518 24.24 0.82 8.91
N GLY A 519 25.27 1.06 9.71
CA GLY A 519 26.51 0.29 9.65
C GLY A 519 27.25 0.50 8.33
N GLU A 520 28.31 -0.26 8.10
CA GLU A 520 29.08 -0.17 6.86
C GLU A 520 28.29 -0.71 5.66
N LEU A 521 28.27 0.08 4.60
CA LEU A 521 27.70 -0.34 3.32
C LEU A 521 28.67 -1.24 2.60
N LYS A 522 28.15 -2.33 2.02
CA LYS A 522 28.92 -3.27 1.19
C LYS A 522 28.29 -3.37 -0.19
N ASP A 523 29.14 -3.26 -1.19
CA ASP A 523 28.79 -3.50 -2.58
C ASP A 523 29.08 -4.99 -2.88
N VAL A 524 28.04 -5.73 -3.23
CA VAL A 524 28.08 -7.17 -3.53
C VAL A 524 27.81 -7.37 -5.01
N GLU A 525 28.66 -8.12 -5.69
CA GLU A 525 28.41 -8.50 -7.08
C GLU A 525 27.29 -9.54 -7.16
N PHE A 526 26.23 -9.21 -7.88
CA PHE A 526 25.16 -10.12 -8.23
C PHE A 526 25.26 -10.48 -9.71
N VAL A 527 25.26 -11.77 -10.01
CA VAL A 527 25.19 -12.26 -11.39
C VAL A 527 23.73 -12.31 -11.80
N LEU A 528 23.32 -11.36 -12.62
CA LEU A 528 22.08 -11.44 -13.38
C LEU A 528 22.26 -12.49 -14.46
N ASP A 529 21.45 -13.55 -14.41
CA ASP A 529 21.44 -14.62 -15.41
C ASP A 529 20.00 -14.95 -15.77
N SER A 530 19.60 -14.65 -17.00
CA SER A 530 18.22 -14.77 -17.45
C SER A 530 18.13 -15.41 -18.83
N ALA A 531 17.24 -16.39 -18.98
CA ALA A 531 16.74 -16.78 -20.29
C ALA A 531 15.91 -15.64 -20.91
N LEU A 532 15.93 -15.54 -22.25
CA LEU A 532 15.26 -14.51 -23.06
C LEU A 532 14.30 -15.11 -24.10
#